data_AF-A0A933C363-F1
#
_entry.id   AF-A0A933C363-F1
#
_cell.length_a   1.000
_cell.length_b   1.000
_cell.length_c   1.000
_cell.angle_alpha   90.00
_cell.angle_beta   90.00
_cell.angle_gamma   90.00
#
_symmetry.space_group_name_H-M   'P 1'
#
loop_
_entity.id
_entity.type
_entity.pdbx_description
1 polymer ?
#
loop_
_entity_poly.entity_id
_entity_poly.type
_entity_poly.pdbx_seq_one_letter_code
_entity_poly.pdbx_strand_id
1 'polypeptide(L)'
;MKKVSGSTVGRLSLYLRLLTETQAAGTSTISSEELARRSGTSAAQVRKDLSFFGTFGKRGLGYSVPELRAALRSILGLSRRWRVALVGAGKIGAALFGYQDFRRQGFYIEAVFDADASKVGQLWEGLVVRADVELEASLRAEQIDIVIVAVPAEAAQRVVDRVVRAGVRGILNFAPVKL
;
A
#
# COMPACT_ATOMS: atom_id res chain seq x y z
N MET A 1 -18.89 8.56 -9.24
CA MET A 1 -17.49 8.59 -9.73
C MET A 1 -17.32 7.51 -10.79
N LYS A 2 -16.66 7.81 -11.93
CA LYS A 2 -16.36 6.78 -12.94
C LYS A 2 -15.43 5.72 -12.33
N LYS A 3 -15.68 4.44 -12.61
CA LYS A 3 -14.83 3.34 -12.14
C LYS A 3 -13.46 3.46 -12.79
N VAL A 4 -12.44 3.82 -12.01
CA VAL A 4 -11.05 3.87 -12.46
C VAL A 4 -10.53 2.43 -12.55
N SER A 5 -9.82 2.10 -13.63
CA SER A 5 -9.26 0.75 -13.79
C SER A 5 -8.09 0.53 -12.83
N GLY A 6 -7.86 -0.72 -12.42
CA GLY A 6 -6.68 -1.09 -11.64
C GLY A 6 -5.37 -0.75 -12.36
N SER A 7 -5.35 -0.80 -13.70
CA SER A 7 -4.19 -0.40 -14.49
C SER A 7 -3.90 1.11 -14.40
N THR A 8 -4.92 1.96 -14.35
CA THR A 8 -4.74 3.39 -14.08
C THR A 8 -4.17 3.62 -12.69
N VAL A 9 -4.71 2.96 -11.66
CA VAL A 9 -4.17 3.07 -10.28
C VAL A 9 -2.70 2.66 -10.23
N GLY A 10 -2.33 1.55 -10.86
CA GLY A 10 -0.93 1.11 -10.96
C GLY A 10 -0.02 2.14 -11.63
N ARG A 11 -0.49 2.79 -12.71
CA ARG A 11 0.25 3.88 -13.36
C ARG A 11 0.36 5.14 -12.49
N LEU A 12 -0.68 5.51 -11.72
CA LEU A 12 -0.59 6.63 -10.78
C LEU A 12 0.50 6.41 -9.73
N SER A 13 0.61 5.18 -9.20
CA SER A 13 1.69 4.82 -8.26
C SER A 13 3.07 4.97 -8.91
N LEU A 14 3.21 4.57 -10.17
CA LEU A 14 4.44 4.77 -10.93
C LEU A 14 4.74 6.25 -11.16
N TYR A 15 3.74 7.06 -11.55
CA TYR A 15 3.90 8.51 -11.71
C TYR A 15 4.34 9.15 -10.40
N LEU A 16 3.74 8.78 -9.26
CA LEU A 16 4.14 9.28 -7.96
C LEU A 16 5.60 8.99 -7.62
N ARG A 17 6.09 7.78 -7.94
CA ARG A 17 7.51 7.42 -7.78
C ARG A 17 8.40 8.31 -8.64
N LEU A 18 8.08 8.44 -9.93
CA LEU A 18 8.85 9.27 -10.87
C LEU A 18 8.87 10.75 -10.45
N LEU A 19 7.74 11.28 -9.98
CA LEU A 19 7.63 12.65 -9.45
C LEU A 19 8.46 12.84 -8.19
N THR A 20 8.55 11.82 -7.34
CA THR A 20 9.38 11.85 -6.13
C THR A 20 10.86 11.94 -6.50
N GLU A 21 11.30 11.15 -7.48
CA GLU A 21 12.65 11.21 -8.04
C GLU A 21 12.93 12.56 -8.72
N THR A 22 11.98 13.07 -9.53
CA THR A 22 12.10 14.39 -10.20
C THR A 22 12.22 15.53 -9.19
N GLN A 23 11.44 15.48 -8.10
CA GLN A 23 11.51 16.48 -7.05
C GLN A 23 12.85 16.42 -6.31
N ALA A 24 13.39 15.21 -6.05
CA ALA A 24 14.71 15.04 -5.44
C ALA A 24 15.84 15.58 -6.33
N ALA A 25 15.65 15.55 -7.66
CA ALA A 25 16.57 16.16 -8.63
C ALA A 25 16.43 17.69 -8.76
N GLY A 26 15.54 18.34 -7.99
CA GLY A 26 15.36 19.80 -8.01
C GLY A 26 14.46 20.34 -9.12
N THR A 27 13.84 19.46 -9.92
CA THR A 27 13.00 19.87 -11.05
C THR A 27 11.56 20.16 -10.58
N SER A 28 11.09 21.38 -10.84
CA SER A 28 9.76 21.85 -10.40
C SER A 28 8.61 21.50 -11.35
N THR A 29 8.90 21.18 -12.61
CA THR A 29 7.89 20.89 -13.64
C THR A 29 8.25 19.67 -14.48
N ILE A 30 7.25 18.90 -14.91
CA ILE A 30 7.44 17.74 -15.79
C ILE A 30 6.36 17.69 -16.88
N SER A 31 6.74 17.35 -18.12
CA SER A 31 5.78 17.22 -19.23
C SER A 31 5.09 15.85 -19.23
N SER A 32 3.97 15.74 -19.94
CA SER A 32 3.32 14.45 -20.19
C SER A 32 4.19 13.50 -21.01
N GLU A 33 4.99 14.04 -21.92
CA GLU A 33 5.93 13.32 -22.76
C GLU A 33 7.05 12.70 -21.92
N GLU A 34 7.60 13.46 -20.97
CA GLU A 34 8.67 12.98 -20.09
C GLU A 34 8.15 11.95 -19.07
N LEU A 35 6.98 12.19 -18.46
CA LEU A 35 6.32 11.19 -17.61
C LEU A 35 6.04 9.91 -18.40
N ALA A 36 5.57 10.04 -19.64
CA ALA A 36 5.26 8.90 -20.51
C ALA A 36 6.51 8.08 -20.84
N ARG A 37 7.59 8.75 -21.25
CA ARG A 37 8.89 8.13 -21.55
C ARG A 37 9.42 7.34 -20.35
N ARG A 38 9.39 7.91 -19.15
CA ARG A 38 9.90 7.26 -17.93
C ARG A 38 8.99 6.17 -17.36
N SER A 39 7.69 6.22 -17.65
CA SER A 39 6.70 5.23 -17.17
C SER A 39 6.38 4.13 -18.19
N GLY A 40 6.98 4.17 -19.39
CA GLY A 40 6.71 3.19 -20.46
C GLY A 40 5.28 3.28 -21.00
N THR A 41 4.68 4.47 -21.07
CA THR A 41 3.33 4.69 -21.60
C THR A 41 3.31 5.82 -22.63
N SER A 42 2.14 6.26 -23.08
CA SER A 42 2.01 7.39 -24.02
C SER A 42 1.60 8.68 -23.31
N ALA A 43 2.01 9.83 -23.85
CA ALA A 43 1.62 11.13 -23.29
C ALA A 43 0.10 11.32 -23.28
N ALA A 44 -0.60 10.77 -24.28
CA ALA A 44 -2.06 10.73 -24.32
C ALA A 44 -2.65 9.91 -23.15
N GLN A 45 -2.03 8.78 -22.81
CA GLN A 45 -2.44 7.95 -21.69
C GLN A 45 -2.19 8.65 -20.34
N VAL A 46 -1.04 9.31 -20.15
CA VAL A 46 -0.77 10.14 -18.96
C VAL A 46 -1.86 11.21 -18.78
N ARG A 47 -2.15 11.98 -19.83
CA ARG A 47 -3.19 13.03 -19.80
C ARG A 47 -4.57 12.45 -19.47
N LYS A 48 -4.91 11.30 -20.05
CA LYS A 48 -6.17 10.59 -19.78
C LYS A 48 -6.26 10.09 -18.35
N ASP A 49 -5.18 9.54 -17.80
CA ASP A 49 -5.16 9.04 -16.43
C ASP A 49 -5.33 10.18 -15.41
N LEU A 50 -4.63 11.29 -15.62
CA LEU A 50 -4.71 12.46 -14.75
C LEU A 50 -6.08 13.17 -14.85
N SER A 51 -6.69 13.22 -16.05
CA SER A 51 -7.97 13.92 -16.23
C SER A 51 -9.14 13.29 -15.47
N PHE A 52 -9.05 12.03 -15.04
CA PHE A 52 -10.06 11.41 -14.17
C PHE A 52 -10.15 12.08 -12.79
N PHE A 53 -9.11 12.78 -12.35
CA PHE A 53 -8.98 13.29 -10.98
C PHE A 53 -8.92 14.81 -10.90
N GLY A 54 -9.10 15.50 -12.03
CA GLY A 54 -9.11 16.96 -12.11
C GLY A 54 -8.27 17.48 -13.26
N THR A 55 -8.09 18.80 -13.28
CA THR A 55 -7.23 19.46 -14.25
C THR A 55 -5.85 19.63 -13.63
N PHE A 56 -4.86 19.01 -14.26
CA PHE A 56 -3.46 19.12 -13.86
C PHE A 56 -2.64 19.81 -14.94
N GLY A 57 -1.74 20.69 -14.52
CA GLY A 57 -0.77 21.35 -15.40
C GLY A 57 -1.35 22.45 -16.28
N LYS A 58 -0.47 23.07 -17.06
CA LYS A 58 -0.81 24.12 -18.05
C LYS A 58 -0.23 23.72 -19.41
N ARG A 59 -0.99 23.96 -20.50
CA ARG A 59 -0.51 23.69 -21.87
C ARG A 59 0.80 24.46 -22.09
N GLY A 60 1.82 23.78 -22.62
CA GLY A 60 3.16 24.35 -22.86
C GLY A 60 4.10 24.39 -21.65
N LEU A 61 3.59 24.26 -20.42
CA LEU A 61 4.39 24.33 -19.17
C LEU A 61 4.53 22.97 -18.46
N GLY A 62 3.63 22.02 -18.75
CA GLY A 62 3.61 20.72 -18.08
C GLY A 62 2.92 20.76 -16.71
N TYR A 63 3.26 19.81 -15.86
CA TYR A 63 2.71 19.63 -14.52
C TYR A 63 3.66 20.18 -13.46
N SER A 64 3.14 20.93 -12.49
CA SER A 64 3.86 21.24 -11.25
C SER A 64 4.14 19.93 -10.50
N VAL A 65 5.42 19.62 -10.30
CA VAL A 65 5.86 18.38 -9.64
C VAL A 65 5.36 18.32 -8.19
N PRO A 66 5.52 19.36 -7.34
CA PRO A 66 5.02 19.31 -5.97
C PRO A 66 3.51 19.16 -5.88
N GLU A 67 2.75 19.90 -6.70
CA GLU A 67 1.28 19.86 -6.68
C GLU A 67 0.75 18.51 -7.17
N LEU A 68 1.26 18.01 -8.29
CA LEU A 68 0.85 16.72 -8.83
C LEU A 68 1.22 15.60 -7.88
N ARG A 69 2.41 15.65 -7.26
CA ARG A 69 2.83 14.67 -6.25
C ARG A 69 1.87 14.66 -5.06
N ALA A 70 1.51 15.83 -4.52
CA ALA A 70 0.57 15.95 -3.40
C ALA A 70 -0.82 15.41 -3.77
N ALA A 71 -1.32 15.74 -4.96
CA ALA A 71 -2.60 15.24 -5.45
C ALA A 71 -2.60 13.72 -5.61
N LEU A 72 -1.56 13.14 -6.23
CA LEU A 72 -1.45 11.68 -6.40
C LEU A 72 -1.36 10.96 -5.05
N ARG A 73 -0.64 11.52 -4.06
CA ARG A 73 -0.62 10.95 -2.70
C ARG A 73 -2.00 10.96 -2.05
N SER A 74 -2.80 12.00 -2.27
CA SER A 74 -4.16 12.09 -1.76
C SER A 74 -5.07 11.04 -2.45
N ILE A 75 -5.03 10.98 -3.79
CA ILE A 75 -5.81 10.04 -4.61
C ILE A 75 -5.51 8.58 -4.23
N LEU A 76 -4.24 8.25 -4.01
CA LEU A 76 -3.79 6.91 -3.64
C LEU A 76 -3.99 6.59 -2.14
N GLY A 77 -4.52 7.53 -1.36
CA GLY A 77 -4.74 7.33 0.08
C GLY A 77 -3.45 7.30 0.91
N LEU A 78 -2.34 7.82 0.41
CA LEU A 78 -1.03 7.88 1.09
C LEU A 78 -0.87 9.12 1.98
N SER A 79 -1.98 9.82 2.24
CA SER A 79 -2.05 11.01 3.09
C SER A 79 -2.84 10.74 4.38
N ARG A 80 -3.20 9.47 4.65
CA ARG A 80 -3.88 9.03 5.87
C ARG A 80 -3.09 7.92 6.55
N ARG A 81 -3.46 7.64 7.80
CA ARG A 81 -3.02 6.44 8.52
C ARG A 81 -3.84 5.24 8.04
N TRP A 82 -3.14 4.15 7.75
CA TRP A 82 -3.67 2.82 7.53
C TRP A 82 -3.20 1.93 8.67
N ARG A 83 -4.15 1.33 9.39
CA ARG A 83 -3.86 0.36 10.45
C ARG A 83 -3.74 -1.01 9.84
N VAL A 84 -2.58 -1.63 10.03
CA VAL A 84 -2.21 -2.89 9.40
C VAL A 84 -1.99 -3.94 10.47
N ALA A 85 -2.52 -5.14 10.25
CA ALA A 85 -2.10 -6.31 11.01
C ALA A 85 -1.29 -7.26 10.12
N LEU A 86 -0.33 -7.93 10.72
CA LEU A 86 0.53 -8.92 10.05
C LEU A 86 0.21 -10.31 10.62
N VAL A 87 -0.16 -11.24 9.75
CA VAL A 87 -0.36 -12.65 10.13
C VAL A 87 0.77 -13.49 9.54
N GLY A 88 1.54 -14.13 10.42
CA GLY A 88 2.76 -14.88 10.10
C GLY A 88 4.01 -14.11 10.51
N ALA A 89 4.51 -14.39 11.71
CA ALA A 89 5.76 -13.89 12.27
C ALA A 89 6.98 -14.72 11.80
N GLY A 90 6.99 -15.11 10.51
CA GLY A 90 8.10 -15.81 9.87
C GLY A 90 9.12 -14.85 9.26
N LYS A 91 10.03 -15.37 8.40
CA LYS A 91 11.06 -14.56 7.72
C LYS A 91 10.47 -13.41 6.90
N ILE A 92 9.43 -13.68 6.10
CA ILE A 92 8.75 -12.66 5.30
C ILE A 92 8.08 -11.64 6.20
N GLY A 93 7.36 -12.09 7.24
CA GLY A 93 6.72 -11.21 8.20
C GLY A 93 7.70 -10.26 8.89
N ALA A 94 8.83 -10.79 9.38
CA ALA A 94 9.87 -10.00 10.01
C ALA A 94 10.48 -8.96 9.05
N ALA A 95 10.72 -9.34 7.78
CA ALA A 95 11.22 -8.42 6.76
C ALA A 95 10.22 -7.29 6.45
N LEU A 96 8.92 -7.61 6.36
CA LEU A 96 7.87 -6.63 6.15
C LEU A 96 7.69 -5.72 7.36
N PHE A 97 7.81 -6.26 8.57
CA PHE A 97 7.73 -5.51 9.82
C PHE A 97 8.84 -4.46 9.93
N GLY A 98 10.08 -4.85 9.62
CA GLY A 98 11.24 -3.94 9.64
C GLY A 98 11.30 -2.95 8.47
N TYR A 99 10.38 -3.02 7.51
CA TYR A 99 10.42 -2.17 6.32
C TYR A 99 9.88 -0.76 6.60
N GLN A 100 10.77 0.14 6.99
CA GLN A 100 10.46 1.51 7.42
C GLN A 100 9.62 2.34 6.42
N ASP A 101 9.67 2.03 5.12
CA ASP A 101 8.89 2.74 4.10
C ASP A 101 7.38 2.57 4.29
N PHE A 102 6.90 1.48 4.88
CA PHE A 102 5.47 1.34 5.21
C PHE A 102 5.00 2.48 6.10
N ARG A 103 5.73 2.71 7.20
CA ARG A 103 5.42 3.79 8.14
C ARG A 103 5.52 5.16 7.48
N ARG A 104 6.56 5.39 6.65
CA ARG A 104 6.72 6.65 5.87
C ARG A 104 5.58 6.89 4.87
N GLN A 105 4.94 5.84 4.37
CA GLN A 105 3.81 5.92 3.45
C GLN A 105 2.44 5.93 4.13
N GLY A 106 2.41 5.86 5.47
CA GLY A 106 1.18 5.92 6.26
C GLY A 106 0.62 4.55 6.67
N PHE A 107 1.34 3.45 6.41
CA PHE A 107 0.96 2.09 6.81
C PHE A 107 1.66 1.73 8.12
N TYR A 108 0.88 1.54 9.17
CA TYR A 108 1.37 1.22 10.51
C TYR A 108 0.98 -0.20 10.85
N ILE A 109 1.97 -1.08 11.02
CA ILE A 109 1.72 -2.40 11.57
C ILE A 109 1.49 -2.23 13.07
N GLU A 110 0.26 -2.50 13.52
CA GLU A 110 -0.19 -2.30 14.90
C GLU A 110 -0.38 -3.61 15.66
N ALA A 111 -0.50 -4.73 14.94
CA ALA A 111 -0.59 -6.06 15.52
C ALA A 111 0.12 -7.10 14.65
N VAL A 112 0.70 -8.11 15.31
CA VAL A 112 1.36 -9.24 14.68
C VAL A 112 0.80 -10.52 15.31
N PHE A 113 0.44 -11.50 14.48
CA PHE A 113 -0.14 -12.78 14.91
C PHE A 113 0.67 -13.95 14.35
N ASP A 114 0.80 -15.01 15.13
CA ASP A 114 1.32 -16.31 14.67
C ASP A 114 0.61 -17.44 15.42
N ALA A 115 0.53 -18.61 14.78
CA ALA A 115 -0.05 -19.82 15.39
C ALA A 115 1.03 -20.66 16.11
N ASP A 116 2.30 -20.41 15.83
CA ASP A 116 3.42 -21.07 16.48
C ASP A 116 3.62 -20.53 17.90
N ALA A 117 3.32 -21.37 18.90
CA ALA A 117 3.46 -21.03 20.31
C ALA A 117 4.88 -20.60 20.72
N SER A 118 5.92 -21.01 19.98
CA SER A 118 7.30 -20.56 20.23
C SER A 118 7.56 -19.10 19.84
N LYS A 119 6.69 -18.54 18.99
CA LYS A 119 6.75 -17.13 18.55
C LYS A 119 5.81 -16.23 19.32
N VAL A 120 4.69 -16.75 19.78
CA VAL A 120 3.75 -15.99 20.62
C VAL A 120 4.48 -15.48 21.86
N GLY A 121 4.29 -14.19 22.17
CA GLY A 121 4.98 -13.50 23.26
C GLY A 121 6.31 -12.85 22.88
N GLN A 122 6.86 -13.12 21.68
CA GLN A 122 8.06 -12.42 21.21
C GLN A 122 7.79 -10.93 20.99
N LEU A 123 8.80 -10.09 21.25
CA LEU A 123 8.71 -8.63 21.13
C LEU A 123 9.38 -8.14 19.84
N TRP A 124 8.63 -7.45 19.00
CA TRP A 124 9.08 -6.83 17.75
C TRP A 124 8.88 -5.31 17.84
N GLU A 125 9.96 -4.55 18.05
CA GLU A 125 9.94 -3.07 18.21
C GLU A 125 8.79 -2.54 19.10
N GLY A 126 8.51 -3.21 20.22
CA GLY A 126 7.45 -2.81 21.16
C GLY A 126 6.08 -3.47 20.93
N LEU A 127 5.90 -4.25 19.86
CA LEU A 127 4.71 -5.07 19.60
C LEU A 127 4.94 -6.51 19.99
N VAL A 128 4.03 -7.08 20.77
CA VAL A 128 4.05 -8.49 21.14
C VAL A 128 3.37 -9.30 20.06
N VAL A 129 4.01 -10.39 19.61
CA VAL A 129 3.37 -11.37 18.73
C VAL A 129 2.27 -12.08 19.50
N ARG A 130 1.02 -11.94 19.03
CA ARG A 130 -0.18 -12.48 19.68
C ARG A 130 -0.56 -13.83 19.10
N ALA A 131 -1.32 -14.60 19.88
CA ALA A 131 -1.79 -15.89 19.42
C ALA A 131 -2.86 -15.71 18.33
N ASP A 132 -2.87 -16.61 17.36
CA ASP A 132 -3.81 -16.56 16.25
C ASP A 132 -5.29 -16.62 16.71
N VAL A 133 -5.59 -17.25 17.85
CA VAL A 133 -6.94 -17.29 18.46
C VAL A 133 -7.50 -15.91 18.79
N GLU A 134 -6.65 -14.89 18.96
CA GLU A 134 -7.04 -13.51 19.28
C GLU A 134 -7.33 -12.66 18.03
N LEU A 135 -7.12 -13.22 16.82
CA LEU A 135 -7.11 -12.49 15.55
C LEU A 135 -8.39 -11.69 15.34
N GLU A 136 -9.55 -12.32 15.24
CA GLU A 136 -10.79 -11.64 14.86
C GLU A 136 -11.23 -10.58 15.88
N ALA A 137 -11.01 -10.86 17.18
CA ALA A 137 -11.30 -9.91 18.24
C ALA A 137 -10.41 -8.66 18.13
N SER A 138 -9.10 -8.87 17.94
CA SER A 138 -8.13 -7.79 17.78
C SER A 138 -8.39 -6.95 16.52
N LEU A 139 -8.62 -7.61 15.37
CA LEU A 139 -8.90 -6.92 14.10
C LEU A 139 -10.09 -5.96 14.22
N ARG A 140 -11.15 -6.36 14.93
CA ARG A 140 -12.33 -5.50 15.18
C ARG A 140 -12.05 -4.40 16.18
N ALA A 141 -11.45 -4.73 17.32
CA ALA A 141 -11.19 -3.78 18.40
C ALA A 141 -10.25 -2.65 17.96
N GLU A 142 -9.21 -3.00 17.20
CA GLU A 142 -8.23 -2.04 16.67
C GLU A 142 -8.68 -1.41 15.35
N GLN A 143 -9.80 -1.89 14.79
CA GLN A 143 -10.39 -1.45 13.52
C GLN A 143 -9.36 -1.47 12.38
N ILE A 144 -8.68 -2.60 12.23
CA ILE A 144 -7.65 -2.81 11.22
C ILE A 144 -8.21 -2.59 9.81
N ASP A 145 -7.50 -1.80 9.00
CA ASP A 145 -7.91 -1.50 7.63
C ASP A 145 -7.42 -2.57 6.64
N ILE A 146 -6.20 -3.08 6.85
CA ILE A 146 -5.49 -3.99 5.94
C ILE A 146 -4.83 -5.12 6.74
N VAL A 147 -4.89 -6.35 6.25
CA VAL A 147 -4.11 -7.47 6.78
C VAL A 147 -3.08 -7.95 5.76
N ILE A 148 -1.83 -8.07 6.19
CA ILE A 148 -0.77 -8.74 5.46
C ILE A 148 -0.79 -10.22 5.85
N VAL A 149 -0.90 -11.11 4.86
CA VAL A 149 -0.89 -12.56 5.06
C VAL A 149 0.43 -13.12 4.57
N ALA A 150 1.29 -13.50 5.51
CA ALA A 150 2.65 -14.01 5.28
C ALA A 150 2.83 -15.42 5.89
N VAL A 151 1.81 -16.26 5.73
CA VAL A 151 1.78 -17.66 6.19
C VAL A 151 2.05 -18.64 5.04
N PRO A 152 2.33 -19.92 5.32
CA PRO A 152 2.39 -20.97 4.30
C PRO A 152 1.10 -21.08 3.49
N ALA A 153 1.19 -21.56 2.24
CA ALA A 153 0.08 -21.62 1.29
C ALA A 153 -1.14 -22.38 1.85
N GLU A 154 -0.89 -23.49 2.55
CA GLU A 154 -1.89 -24.36 3.16
C GLU A 154 -2.73 -23.68 4.27
N ALA A 155 -2.18 -22.64 4.91
CA ALA A 155 -2.86 -21.90 5.96
C ALA A 155 -3.57 -20.63 5.45
N ALA A 156 -3.20 -20.14 4.26
CA ALA A 156 -3.56 -18.81 3.80
C ALA A 156 -5.07 -18.58 3.63
N GLN A 157 -5.80 -19.52 3.01
CA GLN A 157 -7.24 -19.40 2.82
C GLN A 157 -7.98 -19.29 4.17
N ARG A 158 -7.60 -20.13 5.13
CA ARG A 158 -8.22 -20.13 6.47
C ARG A 158 -8.01 -18.79 7.17
N VAL A 159 -6.81 -18.22 7.08
CA VAL A 159 -6.51 -16.89 7.63
C VAL A 159 -7.35 -15.83 6.92
N VAL A 160 -7.41 -15.84 5.59
CA VAL A 160 -8.19 -14.87 4.81
C VAL A 160 -9.68 -14.94 5.15
N ASP A 161 -10.27 -16.14 5.28
CA ASP A 161 -11.68 -16.28 5.66
C ASP A 161 -11.97 -15.64 7.03
N ARG A 162 -11.07 -15.81 8.01
CA ARG A 162 -11.18 -15.19 9.34
C ARG A 162 -11.06 -13.67 9.27
N VAL A 163 -10.11 -13.17 8.48
CA VAL A 163 -9.91 -11.73 8.23
C VAL A 163 -11.15 -11.10 7.57
N VAL A 164 -11.73 -11.76 6.58
CA VAL A 164 -12.97 -11.31 5.91
C VAL A 164 -14.14 -11.32 6.90
N ARG A 165 -14.31 -12.37 7.71
CA ARG A 165 -15.34 -12.43 8.76
C ARG A 165 -15.18 -11.33 9.81
N ALA A 166 -13.94 -10.90 10.08
CA ALA A 166 -13.67 -9.77 10.96
C ALA A 166 -14.02 -8.39 10.34
N GLY A 167 -14.38 -8.34 9.06
CA GLY A 167 -14.81 -7.12 8.37
C GLY A 167 -13.68 -6.31 7.74
N VAL A 168 -12.45 -6.86 7.69
CA VAL A 168 -11.31 -6.20 7.04
C VAL A 168 -11.52 -6.19 5.52
N ARG A 169 -11.25 -5.03 4.90
CA ARG A 169 -11.54 -4.80 3.47
C ARG A 169 -10.31 -4.85 2.56
N GLY A 170 -9.10 -4.86 3.13
CA GLY A 170 -7.85 -4.95 2.40
C GLY A 170 -7.03 -6.16 2.85
N ILE A 171 -6.56 -6.97 1.89
CA ILE A 171 -5.67 -8.09 2.17
C ILE A 171 -4.49 -7.99 1.21
N LEU A 172 -3.27 -8.03 1.75
CA LEU A 172 -2.04 -8.14 0.99
C LEU A 172 -1.47 -9.56 1.19
N ASN A 173 -1.67 -10.41 0.19
CA ASN A 173 -1.28 -11.82 0.25
C ASN A 173 0.15 -12.04 -0.25
N PHE A 174 1.02 -12.56 0.62
CA PHE A 174 2.36 -13.04 0.29
C PHE A 174 2.46 -14.57 0.26
N ALA A 175 1.39 -15.29 0.61
CA ALA A 175 1.36 -16.73 0.47
C ALA A 175 1.34 -17.10 -1.03
N PRO A 176 2.09 -18.13 -1.47
CA PRO A 176 2.21 -18.49 -2.88
C PRO A 176 1.00 -19.29 -3.37
N VAL A 177 -0.20 -18.76 -3.18
CA VAL A 177 -1.48 -19.36 -3.55
C VAL A 177 -2.48 -18.28 -3.96
N LYS A 178 -3.38 -18.62 -4.87
CA LYS A 178 -4.50 -17.76 -5.25
C LYS A 178 -5.66 -18.01 -4.28
N LEU A 179 -6.20 -16.92 -3.73
CA LEU A 179 -7.27 -16.89 -2.73
C LEU A 179 -8.51 -16.20 -3.30
#